data_AF-A0AA41MNZ4-F1
#
_entry.id   AF-A0AA41MNZ4-F1
#
_cell.length_a   1.000
_cell.length_b   1.000
_cell.length_c   1.000
_cell.angle_alpha   90.00
_cell.angle_beta   90.00
_cell.angle_gamma   90.00
#
_symmetry.space_group_name_H-M   'P 1'
#
loop_
_entity.id
_entity.type
_entity.pdbx_description
1 polymer ?
#
loop_
_entity_poly.entity_id
_entity_poly.type
_entity_poly.pdbx_seq_one_letter_code
_entity_poly.pdbx_strand_id
1 'polypeptide(L)' 'MRLPAQLLGLLMLWIPGYSGDILLTQTPLSLPVTPGQPASISCKSSQSLLHSNGKTYLHWVVHKPGQSPQ' A
#
# COMPACT_ATOMS: atom_id res chain seq x y z
N MET A 1 -26.58 35.44 -8.26
CA MET A 1 -25.29 34.78 -8.56
C MET A 1 -25.17 33.39 -7.88
N ARG A 2 -26.23 32.56 -7.84
CA ARG A 2 -26.25 31.27 -7.11
C ARG A 2 -26.03 30.02 -7.99
N LEU A 3 -26.32 30.13 -9.29
CA LEU A 3 -26.14 29.06 -10.27
C LEU A 3 -24.70 28.52 -10.44
N PRO A 4 -23.61 29.33 -10.40
CA PRO A 4 -22.28 28.80 -10.66
C PRO A 4 -21.78 27.86 -9.54
N ALA A 5 -22.14 28.12 -8.28
CA ALA A 5 -21.72 27.29 -7.16
C ALA A 5 -22.44 25.94 -7.10
N GLN A 6 -23.74 25.90 -7.45
CA GLN A 6 -24.52 24.66 -7.49
C GLN A 6 -24.08 23.75 -8.64
N LEU A 7 -23.76 24.32 -9.80
CA LEU A 7 -23.24 23.57 -10.94
C LEU A 7 -21.86 22.97 -10.64
N LEU A 8 -20.99 23.72 -9.95
CA LEU A 8 -19.68 23.22 -9.51
C LEU A 8 -19.81 22.06 -8.51
N GLY A 9 -20.75 22.17 -7.56
CA GLY A 9 -21.05 21.09 -6.62
C GLY A 9 -21.59 19.82 -7.30
N LEU A 10 -22.44 19.99 -8.32
CA LEU A 10 -22.95 18.88 -9.14
C LEU A 10 -21.83 18.21 -9.94
N LEU A 11 -20.88 18.98 -10.47
CA LEU A 11 -19.72 18.46 -11.22
C LEU A 11 -18.80 17.59 -10.35
N MET A 12 -18.60 17.96 -9.08
CA MET A 12 -17.75 17.23 -8.15
C MET A 12 -18.34 15.87 -7.74
N LEU A 13 -19.67 15.71 -7.80
CA LEU A 13 -20.38 14.47 -7.48
C LEU A 13 -20.17 13.38 -8.56
N TRP A 14 -19.72 13.77 -9.75
CA TRP A 14 -19.51 12.88 -10.90
C TRP A 14 -18.06 12.42 -11.07
N ILE A 15 -17.15 12.80 -10.17
CA ILE A 15 -15.77 12.32 -10.21
C ILE A 15 -15.76 10.91 -9.61
N PRO A 16 -15.55 9.84 -10.41
CA PRO A 16 -15.36 8.51 -9.84
C PRO A 16 -14.15 8.55 -8.90
N GLY A 17 -14.28 7.94 -7.73
CA GLY A 17 -13.19 7.89 -6.75
C GLY A 17 -11.93 7.34 -7.41
N TYR A 18 -10.85 8.13 -7.39
CA TYR A 18 -9.57 7.70 -7.95
C TYR A 18 -8.95 6.66 -7.02
N SER A 19 -8.86 5.41 -7.48
CA SER A 19 -8.11 4.37 -6.79
C SER A 19 -6.71 4.32 -7.40
N GLY A 20 -5.74 4.88 -6.70
CA GLY A 20 -4.32 4.71 -7.04
C GLY A 20 -3.78 3.39 -6.52
N ASP A 21 -2.74 2.88 -7.17
CA ASP A 21 -2.03 1.68 -6.71
C ASP A 21 -1.42 1.88 -5.32
N ILE A 22 -1.46 0.83 -4.49
CA ILE A 22 -0.78 0.81 -3.20
C ILE A 22 0.66 0.35 -3.41
N LEU A 23 1.60 1.25 -3.14
CA LEU A 23 3.01 0.90 -3.16
C LEU A 23 3.44 0.41 -1.78
N LEU A 24 4.13 -0.74 -1.75
CA LEU A 24 4.80 -1.27 -0.57
C LEU A 24 6.31 -1.08 -0.71
N THR A 25 6.89 -0.29 0.20
CA THR A 25 8.35 -0.07 0.24
C THR A 25 8.95 -0.89 1.37
N GLN A 26 9.90 -1.77 1.05
CA GLN A 26 10.63 -2.58 2.01
C GLN A 26 12.01 -1.99 2.32
N THR A 27 12.47 -2.10 3.57
CA THR A 27 13.76 -1.56 4.01
C THR A 27 14.35 -2.44 5.12
N PRO A 28 15.66 -2.72 5.11
CA PRO A 28 16.65 -2.33 4.10
C PRO A 28 16.52 -3.16 2.82
N LEU A 29 17.06 -2.66 1.70
CA LEU A 29 17.10 -3.39 0.43
C LEU A 29 18.01 -4.63 0.52
N SER A 30 19.08 -4.54 1.31
CA SER A 30 19.98 -5.63 1.64
C SER A 30 20.56 -5.39 3.03
N LEU A 31 20.69 -6.45 3.81
CA LEU A 31 21.32 -6.42 5.14
C LEU A 31 22.18 -7.66 5.31
N PRO A 32 23.52 -7.54 5.35
CA PRO A 32 24.36 -8.65 5.76
C PRO A 32 24.11 -8.93 7.25
N VAL A 33 23.93 -10.21 7.59
CA VAL A 33 23.65 -10.62 8.97
C VAL A 33 24.53 -11.81 9.35
N THR A 34 24.99 -11.83 10.60
CA THR A 34 25.73 -12.97 11.15
C THR A 34 24.75 -14.10 11.46
N PRO A 35 25.05 -15.37 11.09
CA PRO A 35 24.21 -16.50 11.46
C PRO A 35 23.91 -16.54 12.96
N GLY A 36 22.64 -16.72 13.31
CA GLY A 36 22.17 -16.72 14.70
C GLY A 36 21.83 -15.34 15.29
N GLN A 37 22.17 -14.24 14.59
CA GLN A 37 21.69 -12.91 14.95
C GLN A 37 20.30 -12.62 14.32
N PRO A 38 19.44 -11.85 15.01
CA PRO A 38 18.16 -11.45 14.44
C PRO A 38 18.34 -10.43 13.32
N ALA A 39 17.46 -10.49 12.33
CA ALA A 39 17.33 -9.51 11.26
C ALA A 39 15.93 -8.88 11.32
N SER A 40 15.83 -7.61 10.92
CA SER A 40 14.54 -6.92 10.81
C SER A 40 14.39 -6.30 9.43
N ILE A 41 13.19 -6.44 8.86
CA ILE A 41 12.79 -5.80 7.61
C ILE A 41 11.50 -5.03 7.91
N SER A 42 11.47 -3.77 7.50
CA SER A 42 10.30 -2.91 7.59
C SER A 42 9.56 -2.88 6.26
N CYS A 43 8.24 -2.80 6.30
CA CYS A 43 7.39 -2.58 5.13
C CYS A 43 6.49 -1.37 5.39
N LYS A 44 6.53 -0.39 4.50
CA LYS A 44 5.71 0.82 4.56
C LYS A 44 4.79 0.87 3.35
N SER A 45 3.49 0.98 3.60
CA SER A 45 2.50 1.24 2.54
C SER A 45 2.34 2.74 2.28
N SER A 46 2.06 3.11 1.04
CA SER A 46 1.76 4.50 0.65
C SER A 46 0.43 5.01 1.22
N GLN A 47 -0.50 4.10 1.52
CA GLN A 47 -1.83 4.39 2.06
C GLN A 47 -2.31 3.28 3.00
N SER A 48 -3.51 3.46 3.58
CA SER A 48 -4.11 2.46 4.45
C SER A 48 -4.35 1.14 3.72
N LEU A 49 -3.98 0.03 4.35
CA LEU A 49 -4.30 -1.33 3.90
C LEU A 49 -5.61 -1.85 4.51
N LEU A 50 -6.30 -1.02 5.30
CA LEU A 50 -7.57 -1.40 5.92
C LEU A 50 -8.64 -1.50 4.84
N HIS A 51 -9.12 -2.71 4.62
CA HIS A 51 -10.20 -2.99 3.70
C HIS A 51 -11.55 -2.56 4.30
N SER A 52 -12.58 -2.44 3.46
CA SER A 52 -13.93 -2.00 3.86
C SER A 52 -14.61 -2.89 4.90
N ASN A 53 -14.17 -4.14 5.04
CA ASN A 53 -14.62 -5.08 6.06
C ASN A 53 -13.86 -4.96 7.38
N GLY A 54 -13.05 -3.91 7.55
CA GLY A 54 -12.27 -3.65 8.76
C GLY A 54 -11.05 -4.56 8.94
N LYS A 55 -10.62 -5.29 7.91
CA LYS A 55 -9.45 -6.16 7.96
C LYS A 55 -8.29 -5.62 7.15
N THR A 56 -7.07 -5.84 7.63
CA THR A 56 -5.84 -5.58 6.89
C THR A 56 -5.31 -6.87 6.31
N TYR A 57 -4.99 -6.86 5.01
CA TYR A 57 -4.44 -8.02 4.31
C TYR A 57 -2.99 -7.74 3.92
N LEU A 58 -2.05 -8.23 4.73
CA LEU A 58 -0.61 -8.12 4.50
C LEU A 58 0.06 -9.43 4.90
N HIS A 59 0.94 -9.95 4.04
CA HIS A 59 1.71 -11.16 4.27
C HIS A 59 3.16 -10.97 3.84
N TRP A 60 4.07 -11.66 4.51
CA TRP A 60 5.48 -11.73 4.13
C TRP A 60 5.69 -13.00 3.29
N VAL A 61 6.38 -12.85 2.17
CA VAL A 61 6.72 -13.93 1.25
C VAL A 61 8.23 -14.03 1.17
N VAL A 62 8.75 -15.25 1.22
CA VAL A 62 10.20 -15.47 1.10
C VAL A 62 10.51 -15.99 -0.30
N HIS A 63 11.32 -15.24 -1.03
CA HIS A 63 11.82 -15.65 -2.34
C HIS A 63 13.31 -16.00 -2.24
N LYS A 64 13.61 -17.27 -2.43
CA LYS A 64 14.99 -17.77 -2.49
C LYS A 64 15.42 -17.85 -3.96
N PRO A 65 16.67 -17.51 -4.31
CA PRO A 65 17.15 -17.62 -5.68
C PRO A 65 16.89 -19.02 -6.26
N GLY A 66 16.25 -19.08 -7.42
CA GLY A 66 15.96 -20.34 -8.13
C GLY A 66 14.80 -21.18 -7.55
N GLN A 67 14.05 -20.67 -6.57
CA GLN A 67 12.89 -21.37 -6.00
C GLN A 67 11.62 -20.54 -6.19
N SER A 68 10.46 -21.19 -6.22
CA SER A 68 9.18 -20.47 -6.22
C SER A 68 9.00 -19.70 -4.90
N PRO A 69 8.27 -18.57 -4.93
CA PRO A 69 7.88 -17.87 -3.70
C PRO A 69 7.18 -18.82 -2.71
N GLN A 70 7.52 -18.69 -1.43
CA GLN A 70 6.91 -19.43 -0.31
C GLN A 70 6.15 -18.50 0.62
#